data_AF-F2S7C8-F1
#
_entry.id   AF-F2S7C8-F1
#
_cell.length_a   1.000
_cell.length_b   1.000
_cell.length_c   1.000
_cell.angle_alpha   90.00
_cell.angle_beta   90.00
_cell.angle_gamma   90.00
#
_symmetry.space_group_name_H-M   'P 1'
#
loop_
_entity.id
_entity.type
_entity.pdbx_description
1 polymer ?
#
loop_
_entity_poly.entity_id
_entity_poly.type
_entity_poly.pdbx_seq_one_letter_code
_entity_poly.pdbx_strand_id
1 'polypeptide(L)'
;MARDILLVIYNRSLFKAHWAIYIPSLADRGVGKKIHVHGDVLNGFTLQFLRNYALRSETLAHQEVLIHQVEDEFVLDGSGGEEHAGITPSDRIEEVALSVAAPGPSMNSASASSGPPTNKAQLKDCQSWVVDVVAALVEQGIMSEEAKDVVRNAPKH
;
A
#
# COMPACT_ATOMS: atom_id res chain seq x y z
N MET A 1 -10.97 1.60 -19.79
CA MET A 1 -9.54 1.41 -20.16
C MET A 1 -8.88 0.60 -19.05
N ALA A 2 -7.73 -0.03 -19.29
CA ALA A 2 -7.00 -0.72 -18.23
C ALA A 2 -5.99 0.24 -17.57
N ARG A 3 -5.81 0.14 -16.25
CA ARG A 3 -4.82 0.88 -15.48
C ARG A 3 -3.85 -0.06 -14.81
N ASP A 4 -2.57 0.25 -14.94
CA ASP A 4 -1.50 -0.48 -14.30
C ASP A 4 -1.49 -0.19 -12.80
N ILE A 5 -1.47 -1.23 -11.98
CA ILE A 5 -1.22 -1.12 -10.54
C ILE A 5 0.19 -1.61 -10.29
N LEU A 6 1.05 -0.71 -9.83
CA LEU A 6 2.46 -0.94 -9.63
C LEU A 6 2.78 -1.07 -8.14
N LEU A 7 3.66 -1.99 -7.79
CA LEU A 7 4.32 -2.06 -6.49
C LEU A 7 5.62 -1.28 -6.60
N VAL A 8 5.75 -0.26 -5.76
CA VAL A 8 6.99 0.51 -5.62
C VAL A 8 7.74 0.02 -4.39
N ILE A 9 8.97 -0.42 -4.60
CA ILE A 9 9.85 -0.98 -3.58
C ILE A 9 11.03 -0.04 -3.37
N TYR A 10 11.07 0.58 -2.19
CA TYR A 10 12.17 1.43 -1.77
C TYR A 10 13.15 0.60 -0.93
N ASN A 11 14.23 0.14 -1.56
CA ASN A 11 15.25 -0.65 -0.87
C ASN A 11 16.03 0.22 0.11
N ARG A 12 16.20 -0.28 1.34
CA ARG A 12 16.97 0.40 2.39
C ARG A 12 18.07 -0.53 2.88
N SER A 13 19.32 -0.09 2.79
CA SER A 13 20.47 -0.92 3.15
C SER A 13 20.48 -1.36 4.63
N LEU A 14 19.82 -0.63 5.52
CA LEU A 14 19.85 -0.84 6.97
C LEU A 14 18.49 -1.21 7.58
N PHE A 15 17.41 -1.17 6.78
CA PHE A 15 16.04 -1.39 7.25
C PHE A 15 15.27 -2.23 6.22
N LYS A 16 14.10 -2.76 6.61
CA LYS A 16 13.22 -3.43 5.64
C LYS A 16 12.84 -2.49 4.50
N ALA A 17 12.68 -3.03 3.29
CA ALA A 17 12.23 -2.25 2.15
C ALA A 17 10.84 -1.65 2.43
N HIS A 18 10.66 -0.38 2.08
CA HIS A 18 9.35 0.27 2.17
C HIS A 18 8.56 -0.03 0.91
N TRP A 19 7.36 -0.59 1.06
CA TRP A 19 6.48 -0.91 -0.06
C TRP A 19 5.36 0.13 -0.14
N ALA A 20 5.06 0.54 -1.37
CA ALA A 20 3.94 1.41 -1.70
C ALA A 20 3.24 0.90 -2.95
N ILE A 21 1.94 1.13 -3.06
CA ILE A 21 1.20 0.91 -4.29
C ILE A 21 1.22 2.22 -5.07
N TYR A 22 1.56 2.17 -6.36
CA TYR A 22 1.51 3.32 -7.25
C TYR A 22 0.59 3.05 -8.43
N ILE A 23 -0.23 4.04 -8.76
CA ILE A 23 -1.17 3.99 -9.87
C ILE A 23 -0.88 5.21 -10.75
N PRO A 24 -0.30 5.04 -11.94
CA PRO A 24 -0.02 6.16 -12.84
C PRO A 24 -1.33 6.78 -13.32
N SER A 25 -1.34 8.11 -13.46
CA SER A 25 -2.52 8.80 -13.96
C SER A 25 -2.66 8.62 -15.46
N LEU A 26 -3.89 8.41 -15.93
CA LEU A 26 -4.17 8.40 -17.37
C LEU A 26 -4.33 9.83 -17.93
N ALA A 27 -4.78 10.77 -17.09
CA ALA A 27 -4.93 12.18 -17.44
C ALA A 27 -3.57 12.88 -17.58
N ASP A 28 -2.62 12.58 -16.69
CA ASP A 28 -1.26 13.14 -16.74
C ASP A 28 -0.21 12.04 -16.53
N ARG A 29 0.55 11.73 -17.59
CA ARG A 29 1.54 10.63 -17.59
C ARG A 29 2.79 10.92 -16.75
N GLY A 30 2.94 12.13 -16.21
CA GLY A 30 4.05 12.54 -15.35
C GLY A 30 3.77 12.29 -13.87
N VAL A 31 2.52 12.15 -13.48
CA VAL A 31 2.09 11.97 -12.10
C VAL A 31 1.21 10.73 -11.93
N GLY A 32 0.91 10.43 -10.67
CA GLY A 32 0.00 9.35 -10.33
C GLY A 32 -0.40 9.43 -8.87
N LYS A 33 -0.81 8.29 -8.34
CA LYS A 33 -1.28 8.14 -6.98
C LYS A 33 -0.41 7.14 -6.26
N LYS A 34 0.20 7.55 -5.15
CA LYS A 34 0.96 6.67 -4.26
C LYS A 34 0.15 6.40 -3.01
N ILE A 35 -0.12 5.13 -2.75
CA ILE A 35 -0.83 4.63 -1.58
C ILE A 35 0.18 3.87 -0.74
N HIS A 36 0.37 4.28 0.51
CA HIS A 36 1.29 3.60 1.41
C HIS A 36 0.91 3.80 2.86
N VAL A 37 1.44 2.93 3.71
CA VAL A 37 1.41 3.13 5.16
C VAL A 37 2.76 3.63 5.63
N HIS A 38 2.80 4.71 6.41
CA HIS A 38 4.03 5.24 7.00
C HIS A 38 3.96 5.16 8.52
N GLY A 39 5.10 4.98 9.17
CA GLY A 39 5.18 4.80 10.61
C GLY A 39 6.17 3.70 10.96
N ASP A 40 6.08 3.22 12.19
CA ASP A 40 6.96 2.19 12.72
C ASP A 40 6.19 1.29 13.70
N VAL A 41 6.79 0.15 14.01
CA VAL A 41 6.21 -0.86 14.90
C VAL A 41 5.80 -0.29 16.27
N LEU A 42 6.56 0.68 16.79
CA LEU A 42 6.35 1.23 18.13
C LEU A 42 5.20 2.24 18.13
N ASN A 43 5.13 3.10 17.12
CA ASN A 43 4.12 4.16 17.03
C ASN A 43 2.86 3.76 16.24
N GLY A 44 2.92 2.64 15.53
CA GLY A 44 1.88 2.24 14.59
C GLY A 44 2.12 2.80 13.18
N PHE A 45 1.36 2.26 12.24
CA PHE A 45 1.40 2.68 10.85
C PHE A 45 0.12 3.42 10.48
N THR A 46 0.27 4.53 9.77
CA THR A 46 -0.83 5.37 9.29
C THR A 46 -0.92 5.29 7.77
N LEU A 47 -2.11 5.05 7.25
CA LEU A 47 -2.37 5.06 5.81
C LEU A 47 -2.35 6.49 5.27
N GLN A 48 -1.67 6.68 4.15
CA GLN A 48 -1.60 7.93 3.44
C GLN A 48 -1.81 7.71 1.94
N PHE A 49 -2.69 8.53 1.36
CA PHE A 49 -2.93 8.65 -0.07
C PHE A 49 -2.26 9.93 -0.58
N LEU A 50 -1.22 9.78 -1.39
CA LEU A 50 -0.56 10.88 -2.09
C LEU A 50 -1.07 10.93 -3.53
N ARG A 51 -1.78 11.98 -3.88
CA ARG A 51 -2.35 12.20 -5.22
C ARG A 51 -1.54 13.24 -5.98
N ASN A 52 -1.54 13.15 -7.31
CA ASN A 52 -0.66 13.94 -8.18
C ASN A 52 0.84 13.78 -7.84
N TYR A 53 1.23 12.59 -7.36
CA TYR A 53 2.59 12.26 -6.96
C TYR A 53 3.46 11.95 -8.19
N ALA A 54 4.55 12.69 -8.35
CA ALA A 54 5.51 12.53 -9.44
C ALA A 54 6.59 11.49 -9.07
N LEU A 55 6.32 10.20 -9.31
CA LEU A 55 7.26 9.12 -8.99
C LEU A 55 8.63 9.29 -9.69
N ARG A 56 8.66 9.85 -10.90
CA ARG A 56 9.90 10.12 -11.64
C ARG A 56 10.79 11.21 -11.03
N SER A 57 10.20 12.10 -10.23
CA SER A 57 10.93 13.17 -9.53
C SER A 57 11.49 12.71 -8.19
N GLU A 58 11.19 11.46 -7.79
CA GLU A 58 11.66 10.89 -6.54
C GLU A 58 13.17 10.64 -6.58
N THR A 59 13.88 11.15 -5.57
CA THR A 59 15.34 11.01 -5.47
C THR A 59 15.77 9.66 -4.87
N LEU A 60 14.86 8.97 -4.18
CA LEU A 60 15.10 7.66 -3.61
C LEU A 60 15.08 6.60 -4.71
N ALA A 61 16.13 5.77 -4.74
CA ALA A 61 16.17 4.61 -5.62
C ALA A 61 15.01 3.66 -5.28
N HIS A 62 14.21 3.33 -6.28
CA HIS A 62 13.05 2.47 -6.15
C HIS A 62 12.95 1.51 -7.33
N GLN A 63 12.25 0.40 -7.11
CA GLN A 63 11.89 -0.55 -8.15
C GLN A 63 10.38 -0.52 -8.35
N GLU A 64 9.94 -0.59 -9.60
CA GLU A 64 8.53 -0.64 -9.98
C GLU A 64 8.24 -2.05 -10.50
N VAL A 65 7.28 -2.75 -9.88
CA VAL A 65 6.85 -4.08 -10.27
C VAL A 65 5.36 -4.03 -10.62
N LEU A 66 4.98 -4.42 -11.83
CA LEU A 66 3.57 -4.49 -12.20
C LEU A 66 2.87 -5.60 -11.43
N ILE A 67 1.90 -5.24 -10.57
CA ILE A 67 1.09 -6.18 -9.80
C ILE A 67 -0.02 -6.76 -10.69
N HIS A 68 -0.82 -5.87 -11.28
CA HIS A 68 -1.98 -6.23 -12.09
C HIS A 68 -2.48 -5.03 -12.90
N GLN A 69 -3.32 -5.29 -13.90
CA GLN A 69 -4.11 -4.27 -14.58
C GLN A 69 -5.55 -4.31 -14.10
N VAL A 70 -6.11 -3.18 -13.71
CA VAL A 70 -7.52 -3.06 -13.27
C VAL A 70 -8.31 -2.18 -14.21
N GLU A 71 -9.64 -2.29 -14.19
CA GLU A 71 -10.47 -1.39 -14.96
C GLU A 71 -10.41 0.04 -14.40
N ASP A 72 -10.37 1.00 -15.33
CA ASP A 72 -10.34 2.44 -15.09
C ASP A 72 -11.43 2.92 -14.11
N GLU A 73 -12.62 2.29 -14.12
CA GLU A 73 -13.73 2.64 -13.25
C GLU A 73 -13.42 2.49 -11.75
N PHE A 74 -12.46 1.64 -11.39
CA PHE A 74 -12.07 1.43 -9.99
C PHE A 74 -11.13 2.50 -9.45
N VAL A 75 -10.58 3.36 -10.32
CA VAL A 75 -9.56 4.33 -9.96
C VAL A 75 -10.00 5.72 -10.39
N LEU A 76 -9.98 6.67 -9.48
CA LEU A 76 -10.25 8.07 -9.80
C LEU A 76 -8.93 8.85 -9.86
N ASP A 77 -8.64 9.43 -11.03
CA ASP A 77 -7.51 10.33 -11.22
C ASP A 77 -7.67 11.56 -10.34
N GLY A 78 -6.56 12.06 -9.77
CA GLY A 78 -6.56 13.34 -9.07
C GLY A 78 -7.01 14.46 -10.02
N SER A 79 -7.57 15.53 -9.45
CA SER A 79 -8.12 16.69 -10.19
C SER A 79 -7.12 17.45 -11.08
N GLY A 80 -5.90 16.95 -11.26
CA GLY A 80 -4.74 17.69 -11.74
C GLY A 80 -4.26 18.71 -10.70
N GLY A 81 -3.05 19.23 -10.90
CA GLY A 81 -2.48 20.28 -10.04
C GLY A 81 -1.41 19.77 -9.06
N GLU A 82 -1.29 20.44 -7.92
CA GLU A 82 -0.24 20.17 -6.93
C GLU A 82 -0.41 18.79 -6.25
N GLU A 83 0.71 18.23 -5.80
CA GLU A 83 0.71 17.03 -4.96
C GLU A 83 -0.06 17.30 -3.68
N HIS A 84 -0.96 16.38 -3.31
CA HIS A 84 -1.67 16.47 -2.05
C HIS A 84 -1.74 15.12 -1.34
N ALA A 85 -1.53 15.15 -0.02
CA ALA A 85 -1.72 14.01 0.86
C ALA A 85 -3.13 14.03 1.48
N GLY A 86 -3.74 12.85 1.65
CA GLY A 86 -5.03 12.69 2.29
C GLY A 86 -5.21 11.29 2.90
N ILE A 87 -6.26 11.14 3.72
CA ILE A 87 -6.67 9.84 4.30
C ILE A 87 -8.07 9.43 3.85
N THR A 88 -8.83 10.36 3.27
CA THR A 88 -10.21 10.13 2.83
C THR A 88 -10.17 9.48 1.45
N PRO A 89 -10.71 8.26 1.27
CA PRO A 89 -10.70 7.57 0.00
C PRO A 89 -11.61 8.29 -1.00
N SER A 90 -11.21 8.29 -2.27
CA SER A 90 -11.88 8.92 -3.40
C SER A 90 -12.24 7.90 -4.49
N ASP A 91 -11.74 6.67 -4.41
CA ASP A 91 -11.98 5.60 -5.36
C ASP A 91 -12.00 4.22 -4.69
N ARG A 92 -12.37 3.19 -5.46
CA ARG A 92 -12.58 1.85 -4.93
C ARG A 92 -11.30 1.21 -4.41
N ILE A 93 -10.15 1.47 -5.04
CA ILE A 93 -8.85 0.96 -4.57
C ILE A 93 -8.49 1.61 -3.23
N GLU A 94 -8.66 2.92 -3.11
CA GLU A 94 -8.43 3.65 -1.84
C GLU A 94 -9.41 3.20 -0.75
N GLU A 95 -10.68 2.92 -1.08
CA GLU A 95 -11.67 2.38 -0.14
C GLU A 95 -11.24 1.02 0.40
N VAL A 96 -10.80 0.11 -0.48
CA VAL A 96 -10.30 -1.21 -0.06
C VAL A 96 -9.03 -1.05 0.77
N ALA A 97 -8.11 -0.19 0.35
CA ALA A 97 -6.88 0.10 1.10
C ALA A 97 -7.18 0.64 2.51
N LEU A 98 -8.19 1.51 2.66
CA LEU A 98 -8.65 2.01 3.96
C LEU A 98 -9.32 0.91 4.79
N SER A 99 -10.09 0.03 4.14
CA SER A 99 -10.76 -1.10 4.82
C SER A 99 -9.77 -2.12 5.37
N VAL A 100 -8.58 -2.24 4.77
CA VAL A 100 -7.51 -3.06 5.32
C VAL A 100 -6.86 -2.32 6.48
N ALA A 101 -7.11 -2.83 7.69
CA ALA A 101 -6.56 -2.26 8.92
C ALA A 101 -5.06 -2.04 8.78
N ALA A 102 -4.67 -0.75 8.78
CA ALA A 102 -3.28 -0.36 8.84
C ALA A 102 -2.63 -1.05 10.05
N PRO A 103 -1.37 -1.49 9.94
CA PRO A 103 -0.69 -2.14 11.04
C PRO A 103 -0.72 -1.29 12.33
N GLY A 104 -1.53 -1.69 13.30
CA GLY A 104 -1.59 -1.01 14.59
C GLY A 104 -0.34 -1.30 15.43
N PRO A 105 0.05 -0.40 16.35
CA PRO A 105 1.00 -0.75 17.38
C PRO A 105 0.37 -1.87 18.22
N SER A 106 1.11 -2.93 18.51
CA SER A 106 0.61 -4.03 19.35
C SER A 106 0.35 -3.52 20.76
N MET A 107 -0.85 -2.99 21.03
CA MET A 107 -1.34 -2.84 22.39
C MET A 107 -1.76 -4.22 22.89
N ASN A 108 -0.85 -4.90 23.57
CA ASN A 108 -1.26 -5.81 24.63
C ASN A 108 -1.92 -4.95 25.70
N SER A 109 -3.26 -4.81 25.66
CA SER A 109 -3.99 -4.34 26.83
C SER A 109 -3.69 -5.31 27.96
N ALA A 110 -2.91 -4.85 28.94
CA ALA A 110 -2.63 -5.56 30.18
C ALA A 110 -3.92 -5.61 31.01
N SER A 111 -4.84 -6.50 30.67
CA SER A 111 -5.99 -6.88 31.50
C SER A 111 -6.52 -8.23 31.03
N ALA A 112 -6.57 -9.17 31.98
CA ALA A 112 -7.13 -10.52 31.88
C ALA A 112 -6.22 -11.62 31.29
N SER A 113 -5.62 -12.35 32.23
CA SER A 113 -5.43 -13.82 32.23
C SER A 113 -3.98 -14.28 32.22
N SER A 114 -3.58 -14.76 33.39
CA SER A 114 -2.41 -15.59 33.66
C SER A 114 -2.33 -16.75 32.67
N GLY A 115 -1.43 -16.65 31.70
CA GLY A 115 -1.09 -17.71 30.76
C GLY A 115 0.24 -17.40 30.08
N PRO A 116 1.05 -18.41 29.68
CA PRO A 116 2.27 -18.15 28.93
C PRO A 116 1.94 -17.36 27.65
N PRO A 117 2.77 -16.39 27.25
CA PRO A 117 2.45 -15.49 26.14
C PRO A 117 2.44 -16.26 24.80
N THR A 118 1.26 -16.69 24.37
CA THR A 118 1.05 -17.36 23.08
C THR A 118 0.38 -16.42 22.09
N ASN A 119 0.94 -15.25 21.82
CA ASN A 119 0.58 -14.53 20.61
C ASN A 119 1.83 -13.83 20.12
N LYS A 120 2.49 -14.46 19.15
CA LYS A 120 3.44 -13.77 18.29
C LYS A 120 2.67 -12.60 17.71
N ALA A 121 2.85 -11.41 18.26
CA ALA A 121 2.44 -10.17 17.62
C ALA A 121 3.02 -10.25 16.20
N GLN A 122 2.18 -10.60 15.23
CA GLN A 122 2.59 -10.59 13.84
C GLN A 122 2.89 -9.13 13.58
N LEU A 123 4.18 -8.83 13.47
CA LEU A 123 4.70 -7.52 13.12
C LEU A 123 4.08 -7.18 11.77
N LYS A 124 2.93 -6.50 11.81
CA LYS A 124 2.31 -5.99 10.61
C LYS A 124 3.21 -4.82 10.20
N ASP A 125 3.93 -5.00 9.11
CA ASP A 125 4.81 -3.99 8.52
C ASP A 125 4.16 -3.46 7.23
N CYS A 126 4.75 -2.42 6.60
CA CYS A 126 4.26 -1.90 5.32
C CYS A 126 4.14 -2.97 4.23
N GLN A 127 5.03 -3.96 4.21
CA GLN A 127 4.99 -5.08 3.25
C GLN A 127 3.77 -5.97 3.48
N SER A 128 3.51 -6.38 4.72
CA SER A 128 2.36 -7.20 5.08
C SER A 128 1.05 -6.48 4.76
N TRP A 129 1.01 -5.17 5.01
CA TRP A 129 -0.16 -4.35 4.67
C TRP A 129 -0.46 -4.36 3.17
N VAL A 130 0.55 -4.19 2.31
CA VAL A 130 0.34 -4.26 0.84
C VAL A 130 -0.16 -5.64 0.41
N VAL A 131 0.35 -6.72 1.02
CA VAL A 131 -0.14 -8.08 0.75
C VAL A 131 -1.62 -8.24 1.13
N ASP A 132 -2.02 -7.74 2.31
CA ASP A 132 -3.42 -7.74 2.75
C ASP A 132 -4.32 -6.89 1.83
N VAL A 133 -3.86 -5.72 1.37
CA VAL A 133 -4.60 -4.88 0.41
C VAL A 133 -4.83 -5.62 -0.90
N VAL A 134 -3.79 -6.24 -1.45
CA VAL A 134 -3.90 -6.98 -2.71
C VAL A 134 -4.80 -8.21 -2.54
N ALA A 135 -4.73 -8.88 -1.40
CA ALA A 135 -5.65 -9.97 -1.09
C ALA A 135 -7.12 -9.48 -1.05
N ALA A 136 -7.39 -8.36 -0.38
CA ALA A 136 -8.72 -7.78 -0.31
C ALA A 136 -9.24 -7.32 -1.68
N LEU A 137 -8.38 -6.76 -2.53
CA LEU A 137 -8.73 -6.39 -3.91
C LEU A 137 -9.13 -7.60 -4.75
N VAL A 138 -8.45 -8.74 -4.56
CA VAL A 138 -8.83 -10.00 -5.23
C VAL A 138 -10.13 -10.55 -4.69
N GLU A 139 -10.36 -10.51 -3.38
CA GLU A 139 -11.63 -10.95 -2.77
C GLU A 139 -12.83 -10.12 -3.26
N GLN A 140 -12.61 -8.84 -3.57
CA GLN A 140 -13.63 -7.96 -4.16
C GLN A 140 -13.77 -8.13 -5.67
N GLY A 141 -13.00 -9.03 -6.30
CA GLY A 141 -13.03 -9.27 -7.75
C GLY A 141 -12.40 -8.15 -8.60
N ILE A 142 -11.64 -7.24 -7.98
CA ILE A 142 -10.99 -6.12 -8.67
C ILE A 142 -9.67 -6.55 -9.31
N MET A 143 -8.98 -7.52 -8.69
CA MET A 143 -7.74 -8.12 -9.20
C MET A 143 -7.88 -9.63 -9.33
N SER A 144 -7.07 -10.25 -10.19
CA SER A 144 -6.98 -11.71 -10.27
C SER A 144 -6.00 -12.27 -9.24
N GLU A 145 -6.10 -13.56 -8.93
CA GLU A 145 -5.26 -14.22 -7.90
C GLU A 145 -3.76 -14.13 -8.20
N GLU A 146 -3.39 -13.98 -9.47
CA GLU A 146 -2.01 -13.75 -9.94
C GLU A 146 -1.37 -12.53 -9.25
N ALA A 147 -2.15 -11.49 -8.95
CA ALA A 147 -1.69 -10.31 -8.22
C ALA A 147 -1.09 -10.66 -6.85
N LYS A 148 -1.65 -11.66 -6.15
CA LYS A 148 -1.15 -12.11 -4.85
C LYS A 148 0.23 -12.77 -4.98
N ASP A 149 0.45 -13.50 -6.07
CA ASP A 149 1.72 -14.20 -6.31
C ASP A 149 2.84 -13.20 -6.63
N VAL A 150 2.57 -12.20 -7.47
CA VAL A 150 3.53 -11.14 -7.80
C VAL A 150 4.02 -10.43 -6.55
N VAL A 151 3.10 -10.01 -5.68
CA VAL A 151 3.44 -9.27 -4.45
C VAL A 151 4.16 -10.16 -3.44
N ARG A 152 3.86 -11.47 -3.39
CA ARG A 152 4.56 -12.43 -2.53
C ARG A 152 6.02 -12.67 -2.96
N ASN A 153 6.28 -12.64 -4.26
CA ASN A 153 7.60 -12.82 -4.86
C ASN A 153 8.43 -11.52 -4.92
N ALA A 154 7.85 -10.37 -4.52
CA ALA A 154 8.53 -9.09 -4.55
C ALA A 154 9.71 -9.00 -3.55
N PRO A 155 10.79 -8.27 -3.91
CA PRO A 155 11.93 -8.01 -3.03
C PRO A 155 11.56 -7.39 -1.69
N LYS A 156 11.99 -8.02 -0.59
CA LYS A 156 11.70 -7.60 0.80
C LYS A 156 12.83 -6.81 1.46
N HIS A 157 14.02 -6.81 0.85
CA HIS A 157 15.27 -6.21 1.35
C HIS A 157 16.04 -5.55 0.20
#